data_AF-A0A3P6DIB1-F1
#
_entry.id   AF-A0A3P6DIB1-F1
#
_cell.length_a   1.000
_cell.length_b   1.000
_cell.length_c   1.000
_cell.angle_alpha   90.00
_cell.angle_beta   90.00
_cell.angle_gamma   90.00
#
_symmetry.space_group_name_H-M   'P 1'
#
loop_
_entity.id
_entity.type
_entity.pdbx_description
1 polymer ?
#
loop_
_entity_poly.entity_id
_entity_poly.type
_entity_poly.pdbx_seq_one_letter_code
_entity_poly.pdbx_strand_id
1 'polypeptide(L)'
;MKGNQKDSSGVSMYRPGGKLMIWLILFTSVTYIIYTLKIVSTSRACQYLTFSETILQQRPQKKATTTASAAEAVAGEHEATDLNHVVFGIAASSKLWKKRKEYIKIWYKPKKMRGYVWLDKEVTDAGDHENLPPIRISGDTSSFPYANKKGSRSAIRLSRIVSETLKHLDSDSRESVRWFVMGDDDTVFVTDNLIRVLRKYDHGQMYYIGSLSESHLQNIFFSYGMAYGGGGFAISYPLAVALSKIQDRCIQRYPALYGSDDRIQACMAELGVPLTKEQGFHQYDVYGNLFGLLAAHPVTPFVSMHHLDVVEPIFPNMTRVRSIKKLTTPMKLDSAGLLQQSICYDKYKSWTVSVSWGYAIQVFRGSFSPREMEMPSRTFLNWYKKADYTAYTFNTRPVSRNPCQKPFVFYMSGAKFDKQLNTTVSEYTRHRVPHPACRWEMTNPGGINTIVVYKKPDPHLWDRSPRRNCCRVLQTKRNNTLWINVGVCRAGEVTEVK
;
A
#
# COMPACT_ATOMS: atom_id res chain seq x y z
N MET A 1 -35.02 -61.31 10.68
CA MET A 1 -35.59 -62.28 11.64
C MET A 1 -35.87 -61.56 12.96
N LYS A 2 -37.13 -61.61 13.41
CA LYS A 2 -37.69 -61.18 14.72
C LYS A 2 -37.56 -59.67 15.01
N GLY A 3 -38.61 -58.86 15.06
CA GLY A 3 -39.88 -58.96 15.80
C GLY A 3 -39.95 -57.66 16.65
N ASN A 4 -41.07 -57.04 17.02
CA ASN A 4 -42.48 -57.35 16.96
C ASN A 4 -43.25 -56.02 17.19
N GLN A 5 -44.45 -55.89 16.64
CA GLN A 5 -45.43 -54.85 16.98
C GLN A 5 -45.94 -54.97 18.42
N LYS A 6 -46.38 -53.84 18.99
CA LYS A 6 -47.53 -53.61 19.92
C LYS A 6 -47.34 -52.22 20.54
N ASP A 7 -48.32 -51.41 20.90
CA ASP A 7 -49.78 -51.41 20.75
C ASP A 7 -50.22 -49.96 20.99
N SER A 8 -51.36 -49.58 20.42
CA SER A 8 -51.99 -48.29 20.64
C SER A 8 -52.67 -48.19 22.01
N SER A 9 -52.59 -47.04 22.67
CA SER A 9 -53.70 -46.55 23.50
C SER A 9 -53.76 -45.02 23.41
N GLY A 10 -54.89 -44.52 22.92
CA GLY A 10 -55.19 -43.10 22.81
C GLY A 10 -55.64 -42.53 24.15
N VAL A 11 -55.11 -41.36 24.49
CA VAL A 11 -55.71 -40.45 25.48
C VAL A 11 -55.83 -39.09 24.80
N SER A 12 -57.07 -38.64 24.65
CA SER A 12 -57.45 -37.32 24.17
C SER A 12 -56.97 -36.25 25.15
N MET A 13 -56.15 -35.31 24.68
CA MET A 13 -55.77 -34.12 25.44
C MET A 13 -56.11 -32.86 24.63
N TYR A 14 -57.20 -32.20 25.02
CA TYR A 14 -57.58 -30.86 24.57
C TYR A 14 -56.42 -29.89 24.89
N ARG A 15 -55.77 -29.31 23.87
CA ARG A 15 -54.71 -28.30 24.03
C ARG A 15 -55.27 -26.88 23.82
N PRO A 16 -55.27 -26.00 24.83
CA PRO A 16 -55.70 -24.60 24.69
C PRO A 16 -54.54 -23.76 24.13
N GLY A 17 -54.17 -23.96 22.86
CA GLY A 17 -53.03 -23.27 22.23
C GLY A 17 -53.41 -22.20 21.21
N GLY A 18 -54.59 -22.29 20.58
CA GLY A 18 -54.98 -21.43 19.46
C GLY A 18 -55.23 -19.98 19.86
N LYS A 19 -55.88 -19.74 21.00
CA LYS A 19 -56.20 -18.36 21.44
C LYS A 19 -54.95 -17.57 21.82
N LEU A 20 -53.96 -18.19 22.45
CA LEU A 20 -52.71 -17.52 22.84
C LEU A 20 -51.86 -17.15 21.60
N MET A 21 -51.79 -18.03 20.61
CA MET A 21 -51.11 -17.76 19.34
C MET A 21 -51.76 -16.63 18.54
N ILE A 22 -53.09 -16.58 18.50
CA ILE A 22 -53.83 -15.49 17.86
C ILE A 22 -53.54 -14.15 18.55
N TRP A 23 -53.52 -14.11 19.88
CA TRP A 23 -53.18 -12.91 20.63
C TRP A 23 -51.74 -12.45 20.40
N LEU A 24 -50.78 -13.39 20.29
CA LEU A 24 -49.39 -13.09 19.98
C LEU A 24 -49.23 -12.47 18.58
N ILE A 25 -49.92 -13.03 17.58
CA ILE A 25 -49.90 -12.51 16.20
C ILE A 25 -50.56 -11.13 16.12
N LEU A 26 -51.66 -10.92 16.85
CA LEU A 26 -52.30 -9.61 16.94
C LEU A 26 -51.39 -8.58 17.59
N PHE A 27 -50.71 -8.95 18.69
CA PHE A 27 -49.79 -8.05 19.39
C PHE A 27 -48.58 -7.66 18.54
N THR A 28 -47.97 -8.61 17.82
CA THR A 28 -46.85 -8.32 16.90
C THR A 28 -47.29 -7.49 15.69
N SER A 29 -48.48 -7.74 15.15
CA SER A 29 -49.02 -6.97 14.03
C SER A 29 -49.35 -5.53 14.43
N VAL A 30 -49.98 -5.32 15.59
CA VAL A 30 -50.32 -3.98 16.10
C VAL A 30 -49.05 -3.19 16.43
N THR A 31 -48.06 -3.81 17.05
CA THR A 31 -46.77 -3.14 17.33
C THR A 31 -46.02 -2.79 16.04
N TYR A 32 -46.05 -3.64 15.02
CA TYR A 32 -45.49 -3.33 13.70
C TYR A 32 -46.21 -2.16 13.04
N ILE A 33 -47.56 -2.14 13.06
CA ILE A 33 -48.35 -1.04 12.50
C ILE A 33 -48.05 0.29 13.21
N ILE A 34 -48.00 0.30 14.55
CA ILE A 34 -47.67 1.50 15.33
C ILE A 34 -46.25 1.98 15.01
N TYR A 35 -45.27 1.07 14.91
CA TYR A 35 -43.90 1.42 14.56
C TYR A 35 -43.79 2.03 13.15
N THR A 36 -44.51 1.45 12.19
CA THR A 36 -44.54 1.91 10.79
C THR A 36 -45.23 3.28 10.69
N LEU A 37 -46.36 3.47 11.38
CA LEU A 37 -47.03 4.77 11.49
C LEU A 37 -46.15 5.83 12.17
N LYS A 38 -45.35 5.43 13.17
CA LYS A 38 -44.39 6.36 13.79
C LYS A 38 -43.33 6.78 12.81
N ILE A 39 -42.74 5.87 12.03
CA ILE A 39 -41.78 6.20 10.96
C ILE A 39 -42.39 7.15 9.92
N VAL A 40 -43.61 6.87 9.46
CA VAL A 40 -44.30 7.72 8.46
C VAL A 40 -44.73 9.07 9.04
N SER A 41 -45.10 9.15 10.32
CA SER A 41 -45.46 10.41 10.98
C SER A 41 -44.23 11.27 11.35
N THR A 42 -43.07 10.63 11.56
CA THR A 42 -41.80 11.30 11.91
C THR A 42 -40.88 11.54 10.72
N SER A 43 -41.25 11.08 9.52
CA SER A 43 -40.61 11.55 8.29
C SER A 43 -40.99 13.02 8.09
N ARG A 44 -40.15 13.90 8.63
CA ARG A 44 -40.19 15.33 8.32
C ARG A 44 -40.15 15.45 6.80
N ALA A 45 -41.14 16.16 6.24
CA ALA A 45 -41.07 16.62 4.87
C ALA A 45 -39.73 17.32 4.67
N CYS A 46 -38.95 16.86 3.70
CA CYS A 46 -37.83 17.63 3.18
C CYS A 46 -38.45 18.92 2.63
N GLN A 47 -38.38 19.99 3.41
CA GLN A 47 -38.65 21.33 2.89
C GLN A 47 -37.59 21.57 1.84
N TYR A 48 -37.97 21.37 0.59
CA TYR A 48 -37.29 21.97 -0.54
C TYR A 48 -37.14 23.45 -0.20
N LEU A 49 -35.89 23.88 0.01
CA LEU A 49 -35.54 25.28 -0.09
C LEU A 49 -36.01 25.72 -1.48
N THR A 50 -37.13 26.45 -1.49
CA THR A 50 -37.56 27.24 -2.63
C THR A 50 -36.42 28.19 -2.95
N PHE A 51 -35.62 27.82 -3.95
CA PHE A 51 -34.68 28.71 -4.60
C PHE A 51 -35.54 29.85 -5.16
N SER A 52 -35.48 31.01 -4.52
CA SER A 52 -36.17 32.21 -4.98
C SER A 52 -35.70 32.50 -6.41
N GLU A 53 -36.64 32.50 -7.36
CA GLU A 53 -36.45 32.95 -8.74
C GLU A 53 -36.17 34.47 -8.78
N THR A 54 -35.02 34.89 -8.27
CA THR A 54 -34.66 36.31 -8.28
C THR A 54 -33.17 36.57 -8.38
N ILE A 55 -32.41 35.71 -9.06
CA ILE A 55 -31.07 36.08 -9.59
C ILE A 55 -30.86 35.37 -10.93
N LEU A 56 -31.72 35.67 -11.91
CA LEU A 56 -31.52 35.25 -13.30
C LEU A 56 -31.92 36.38 -14.25
N GLN A 57 -31.37 37.57 -14.01
CA GLN A 57 -31.40 38.69 -14.95
C GLN A 57 -30.27 39.68 -14.64
N GLN A 58 -29.03 39.30 -14.96
CA GLN A 58 -28.00 40.28 -15.30
C GLN A 58 -27.33 39.86 -16.60
N ARG A 59 -27.70 40.58 -17.67
CA ARG A 59 -27.04 40.55 -18.98
C ARG A 59 -25.54 40.84 -18.83
N PRO A 60 -24.65 40.15 -19.56
CA PRO A 60 -23.25 40.53 -19.61
C PRO A 60 -23.08 41.76 -20.51
N GLN A 61 -22.81 42.91 -19.91
CA GLN A 61 -22.42 44.10 -20.64
C GLN A 61 -20.93 44.01 -20.99
N LYS A 62 -20.64 43.99 -22.29
CA LYS A 62 -19.29 44.17 -22.84
C LYS A 62 -18.72 45.50 -22.35
N LYS A 63 -17.60 45.46 -21.64
CA LYS A 63 -16.62 46.55 -21.64
C LYS A 63 -15.22 45.95 -21.66
N ALA A 64 -14.60 46.06 -22.83
CA ALA A 64 -13.17 46.00 -22.98
C ALA A 64 -12.57 47.22 -22.29
N THR A 65 -11.61 47.00 -21.38
CA THR A 65 -10.50 47.93 -21.18
C THR A 65 -9.30 47.10 -20.74
N THR A 66 -8.31 47.14 -21.60
CA THR A 66 -6.94 46.68 -21.44
C THR A 66 -6.28 47.29 -20.21
N THR A 67 -5.84 46.43 -19.30
CA THR A 67 -4.62 46.66 -18.50
C THR A 67 -3.93 45.31 -18.38
N ALA A 68 -3.09 45.02 -19.38
CA ALA A 68 -2.02 44.06 -19.25
C ALA A 68 -1.02 44.64 -18.24
N SER A 69 -1.31 44.44 -16.95
CA SER A 69 -0.28 44.53 -15.92
C SER A 69 0.43 43.19 -15.92
N ALA A 70 1.72 43.26 -16.23
CA ALA A 70 2.66 42.17 -16.18
C ALA A 70 2.62 41.49 -14.80
N ALA A 71 1.80 40.47 -14.66
CA ALA A 71 2.06 39.39 -13.74
C ALA A 71 3.04 38.44 -14.42
N GLU A 72 4.27 38.94 -14.67
CA GLU A 72 5.44 38.08 -14.58
C GLU A 72 5.48 37.64 -13.12
N ALA A 73 4.75 36.55 -12.83
CA ALA A 73 5.03 35.76 -11.66
C ALA A 73 6.49 35.38 -11.80
N VAL A 74 7.32 36.02 -10.97
CA VAL A 74 8.66 35.57 -10.63
C VAL A 74 8.47 34.17 -10.06
N ALA A 75 8.39 33.18 -10.95
CA ALA A 75 8.62 31.80 -10.63
C ALA A 75 10.10 31.74 -10.31
N GLY A 76 10.45 32.11 -9.08
CA GLY A 76 11.74 31.76 -8.53
C GLY A 76 11.90 30.27 -8.79
N GLU A 77 13.01 29.88 -9.42
CA GLU A 77 13.42 28.49 -9.56
C GLU A 77 13.56 27.90 -8.14
N HIS A 78 12.45 27.51 -7.54
CA HIS A 78 12.47 26.77 -6.29
C HIS A 78 13.09 25.42 -6.62
N GLU A 79 14.32 25.21 -6.14
CA GLU A 79 15.05 23.96 -6.28
C GLU A 79 14.12 22.78 -5.99
N ALA A 80 13.97 21.84 -6.93
CA ALA A 80 13.08 20.70 -6.74
C ALA A 80 13.46 19.90 -5.48
N THR A 81 12.47 19.34 -4.77
CA THR A 81 12.73 18.48 -3.60
C THR A 81 13.66 17.32 -4.01
N ASP A 82 14.65 17.01 -3.17
CA ASP A 82 15.60 15.92 -3.38
C ASP A 82 15.99 15.30 -2.03
N LEU A 83 16.77 14.21 -2.02
CA LEU A 83 17.16 13.49 -0.79
C LEU A 83 17.85 14.38 0.23
N ASN A 84 18.60 15.39 -0.21
CA ASN A 84 19.21 16.35 0.71
C ASN A 84 18.16 17.11 1.51
N HIS A 85 16.96 17.35 0.98
CA HIS A 85 15.86 18.05 1.66
C HIS A 85 15.06 17.16 2.64
N VAL A 86 15.43 15.89 2.79
CA VAL A 86 14.70 14.91 3.61
C VAL A 86 15.55 14.47 4.79
N VAL A 87 14.94 14.39 5.97
CA VAL A 87 15.52 13.73 7.14
C VAL A 87 14.70 12.50 7.52
N PHE A 88 15.36 11.36 7.69
CA PHE A 88 14.74 10.10 8.07
C PHE A 88 14.79 9.90 9.59
N GLY A 89 13.64 9.64 10.21
CA GLY A 89 13.53 9.17 11.59
C GLY A 89 13.17 7.68 11.60
N ILE A 90 14.15 6.81 11.86
CA ILE A 90 13.95 5.36 11.84
C ILE A 90 13.63 4.85 13.24
N ALA A 91 12.41 4.34 13.42
CA ALA A 91 11.95 3.71 14.64
C ALA A 91 12.56 2.32 14.81
N ALA A 92 13.34 2.13 15.88
CA ALA A 92 14.03 0.88 16.12
C ALA A 92 13.91 0.42 17.58
N SER A 93 14.29 -0.83 17.84
CA SER A 93 14.48 -1.35 19.20
C SER A 93 15.85 -1.99 19.39
N SER A 94 16.46 -1.73 20.54
CA SER A 94 17.76 -2.29 20.93
C SER A 94 17.76 -3.83 20.86
N LYS A 95 16.63 -4.45 21.23
CA LYS A 95 16.41 -5.90 21.19
C LYS A 95 16.47 -6.50 19.77
N LEU A 96 15.94 -5.81 18.77
CA LEU A 96 15.87 -6.32 17.39
C LEU A 96 16.98 -5.77 16.49
N TRP A 97 17.74 -4.79 16.98
CA TRP A 97 18.73 -4.03 16.26
C TRP A 97 19.73 -4.90 15.48
N LYS A 98 20.34 -5.90 16.15
CA LYS A 98 21.34 -6.79 15.54
C LYS A 98 20.87 -7.44 14.23
N LYS A 99 19.58 -7.74 14.12
CA LYS A 99 18.97 -8.38 12.95
C LYS A 99 18.42 -7.34 11.96
N ARG A 100 17.69 -6.35 12.45
CA ARG A 100 16.90 -5.43 11.59
C ARG A 100 17.74 -4.35 10.93
N LYS A 101 18.89 -3.97 11.50
CA LYS A 101 19.83 -3.05 10.85
C LYS A 101 20.24 -3.48 9.44
N GLU A 102 20.23 -4.79 9.16
CA GLU A 102 20.52 -5.34 7.84
C GLU A 102 19.53 -4.89 6.76
N TYR A 103 18.28 -4.58 7.10
CA TYR A 103 17.33 -3.99 6.15
C TYR A 103 17.67 -2.54 5.84
N ILE A 104 18.05 -1.76 6.85
CA ILE A 104 18.45 -0.34 6.70
C ILE A 104 19.66 -0.22 5.77
N LYS A 105 20.67 -1.09 5.93
CA LYS A 105 21.88 -1.15 5.08
C LYS A 105 21.58 -1.34 3.58
N ILE A 106 20.38 -1.82 3.22
CA ILE A 106 20.01 -2.05 1.81
C ILE A 106 19.68 -0.74 1.09
N TRP A 107 19.04 0.21 1.77
CA TRP A 107 18.47 1.40 1.13
C TRP A 107 19.06 2.72 1.61
N TYR A 108 19.59 2.79 2.83
CA TYR A 108 20.18 4.01 3.37
C TYR A 108 21.55 4.30 2.75
N LYS A 109 21.81 5.56 2.44
CA LYS A 109 23.05 6.03 1.79
C LYS A 109 23.68 7.13 2.67
N PRO A 110 24.57 6.82 3.63
CA PRO A 110 25.05 7.76 4.65
C PRO A 110 25.64 9.07 4.11
N LYS A 111 26.32 9.03 2.95
CA LYS A 111 26.93 10.22 2.34
C LYS A 111 25.95 11.11 1.55
N LYS A 112 24.70 10.65 1.34
CA LYS A 112 23.69 11.33 0.50
C LYS A 112 22.37 11.59 1.22
N MET A 113 22.24 11.11 2.45
CA MET A 113 20.97 11.08 3.18
C MET A 113 21.21 11.55 4.61
N ARG A 114 20.23 12.26 5.14
CA ARG A 114 20.19 12.68 6.54
C ARG A 114 19.20 11.80 7.29
N GLY A 115 19.55 11.36 8.48
CA GLY A 115 18.63 10.61 9.31
C GLY A 115 19.25 10.03 10.55
N TYR A 116 18.40 9.49 11.41
CA TYR A 116 18.78 8.93 12.70
C TYR A 116 18.00 7.65 12.98
N VAL A 117 18.68 6.68 13.58
CA VAL A 117 18.02 5.50 14.17
C VAL A 117 17.71 5.77 15.62
N TRP A 118 16.45 5.70 16.00
CA TRP A 118 15.95 6.00 17.35
C TRP A 118 15.69 4.72 18.15
N LEU A 119 16.58 4.44 19.10
CA LEU A 119 16.52 3.27 19.98
C LEU A 119 15.97 3.62 21.37
N ASP A 120 15.55 2.58 22.09
CA ASP A 120 15.18 2.63 23.52
C ASP A 120 16.40 2.60 24.45
N LYS A 121 17.51 2.00 24.02
CA LYS A 121 18.74 1.82 24.81
C LYS A 121 19.96 1.80 23.90
N GLU A 122 21.13 2.08 24.46
CA GLU A 122 22.40 1.93 23.77
C GLU A 122 22.65 0.49 23.33
N VAL A 123 23.37 0.34 22.23
CA VAL A 123 23.75 -0.93 21.63
C VAL A 123 25.23 -0.88 21.26
N THR A 124 25.94 -1.97 21.50
CA THR A 124 27.35 -2.11 21.08
C THR A 124 27.38 -2.58 19.63
N ASP A 125 27.97 -1.78 18.75
CA ASP A 125 28.07 -2.10 17.32
C ASP A 125 29.49 -1.85 16.81
N ALA A 126 30.38 -2.83 17.03
CA ALA A 126 31.73 -2.77 16.49
C ALA A 126 31.69 -2.91 14.96
N GLY A 127 31.98 -1.82 14.22
CA GLY A 127 32.38 -1.86 12.81
C GLY A 127 31.31 -1.62 11.74
N ASP A 128 30.06 -1.31 12.11
CA ASP A 128 28.96 -1.12 11.14
C ASP A 128 28.56 0.34 10.87
N HIS A 129 29.24 1.30 11.50
CA HIS A 129 28.86 2.71 11.49
C HIS A 129 28.92 3.37 10.10
N GLU A 130 29.76 2.87 9.19
CA GLU A 130 29.95 3.51 7.88
C GLU A 130 28.74 3.38 6.93
N ASN A 131 27.87 2.39 7.16
CA ASN A 131 26.74 2.07 6.28
C ASN A 131 25.36 2.32 6.92
N LEU A 132 25.33 2.87 8.14
CA LEU A 132 24.12 3.08 8.91
C LEU A 132 23.91 4.56 9.26
N PRO A 133 22.67 5.00 9.48
CA PRO A 133 22.42 6.31 10.07
C PRO A 133 22.97 6.36 11.50
N PRO A 134 23.38 7.55 11.98
CA PRO A 134 23.74 7.74 13.38
C PRO A 134 22.63 7.27 14.33
N ILE A 135 23.02 6.63 15.42
CA ILE A 135 22.09 6.17 16.47
C ILE A 135 21.80 7.34 17.43
N ARG A 136 20.55 7.40 17.90
CA ARG A 136 20.06 8.28 18.96
C ARG A 136 19.21 7.47 19.93
N ILE A 137 19.25 7.86 21.21
CA ILE A 137 18.40 7.27 22.25
C ILE A 137 17.22 8.19 22.46
N SER A 138 16.02 7.60 22.44
CA SER A 138 14.79 8.38 22.64
C SER A 138 14.75 8.97 24.05
N GLY A 139 14.23 10.19 24.19
CA GLY A 139 14.12 10.85 25.49
C GLY A 139 13.24 10.10 26.50
N ASP A 140 13.35 10.47 27.78
CA ASP A 140 12.52 9.88 28.83
C ASP A 140 11.03 10.17 28.61
N THR A 141 10.22 9.14 28.82
CA THR A 141 8.76 9.17 28.68
C THR A 141 8.03 8.69 29.94
N SER A 142 8.74 8.57 31.08
CA SER A 142 8.19 8.14 32.37
C SER A 142 7.01 9.01 32.86
N SER A 143 7.03 10.31 32.55
CA SER A 143 6.01 11.28 32.96
C SER A 143 4.68 11.18 32.18
N PHE A 144 4.65 10.49 31.04
CA PHE A 144 3.43 10.39 30.23
C PHE A 144 2.45 9.35 30.81
N PRO A 145 1.14 9.64 30.88
CA PRO A 145 0.17 8.64 31.26
C PRO A 145 0.06 7.54 30.19
N TYR A 146 -0.18 6.30 30.62
CA TYR A 146 -0.36 5.16 29.72
C TYR A 146 -1.41 4.21 30.31
N ALA A 147 -2.52 4.03 29.58
CA ALA A 147 -3.69 3.29 30.05
C ALA A 147 -4.05 2.09 29.15
N ASN A 148 -3.40 1.93 27.99
CA ASN A 148 -3.72 0.84 27.07
C ASN A 148 -3.18 -0.50 27.58
N LYS A 149 -4.07 -1.49 27.76
CA LYS A 149 -3.73 -2.82 28.32
C LYS A 149 -3.12 -3.80 27.30
N LYS A 150 -3.24 -3.54 26.00
CA LYS A 150 -2.80 -4.43 24.92
C LYS A 150 -1.50 -3.97 24.25
N GLY A 151 -1.28 -2.66 24.17
CA GLY A 151 -0.11 -2.07 23.54
C GLY A 151 1.14 -2.08 24.42
N SER A 152 2.21 -1.47 23.93
CA SER A 152 3.44 -1.24 24.67
C SER A 152 3.65 0.24 24.99
N ARG A 153 4.13 0.55 26.21
CA ARG A 153 4.53 1.91 26.60
C ARG A 153 5.61 2.49 25.70
N SER A 154 6.40 1.64 25.02
CA SER A 154 7.39 2.08 24.02
C SER A 154 6.77 2.87 22.86
N ALA A 155 5.46 2.74 22.60
CA ALA A 155 4.75 3.54 21.61
C ALA A 155 4.86 5.06 21.85
N ILE A 156 5.01 5.48 23.12
CA ILE A 156 5.13 6.90 23.48
C ILE A 156 6.43 7.48 22.90
N ARG A 157 7.58 6.85 23.16
CA ARG A 157 8.86 7.32 22.61
C ARG A 157 8.87 7.29 21.08
N LEU A 158 8.26 6.28 20.47
CA LEU A 158 8.20 6.13 19.02
C LEU A 158 7.38 7.26 18.39
N SER A 159 6.27 7.67 19.01
CA SER A 159 5.49 8.82 18.53
C SER A 159 6.29 10.13 18.55
N ARG A 160 7.30 10.27 19.43
CA ARG A 160 8.07 11.52 19.56
C ARG A 160 9.22 11.66 18.56
N ILE A 161 9.52 10.62 17.77
CA ILE A 161 10.69 10.60 16.86
C ILE A 161 10.76 11.80 15.93
N VAL A 162 9.63 12.26 15.37
CA VAL A 162 9.62 13.42 14.45
C VAL A 162 10.05 14.70 15.20
N SER A 163 9.47 14.96 16.36
CA SER A 163 9.81 16.14 17.17
C SER A 163 11.21 16.07 17.76
N GLU A 164 11.67 14.89 18.17
CA GLU A 164 13.04 14.69 18.65
C GLU A 164 14.03 14.91 17.50
N THR A 165 13.76 14.36 16.31
CA THR A 165 14.58 14.60 15.10
C THR A 165 14.66 16.09 14.76
N LEU A 166 13.54 16.82 14.77
CA LEU A 166 13.52 18.27 14.53
C LEU A 166 14.40 19.02 15.54
N LYS A 167 14.33 18.68 16.82
CA LYS A 167 15.13 19.32 17.88
C LYS A 167 16.63 19.08 17.70
N HIS A 168 17.02 17.94 17.12
CA HIS A 168 18.41 17.59 16.85
C HIS A 168 18.99 18.17 15.57
N LEU A 169 18.18 18.80 14.70
CA LEU A 169 18.72 19.47 13.52
C LEU A 169 19.56 20.70 13.93
N ASP A 170 20.76 20.81 13.37
CA ASP A 170 21.59 22.01 13.39
C ASP A 170 20.94 23.16 12.58
N SER A 171 21.51 24.37 12.69
CA SER A 171 21.01 25.59 12.03
C SER A 171 20.84 25.39 10.52
N ASP A 172 21.89 24.91 9.88
CA ASP A 172 21.99 24.80 8.42
C ASP A 172 21.01 23.73 7.90
N SER A 173 20.80 22.67 8.70
CA SER A 173 19.81 21.65 8.37
C SER A 173 18.38 22.17 8.49
N ARG A 174 18.09 23.05 9.46
CA ARG A 174 16.74 23.62 9.61
C ARG A 174 16.31 24.48 8.43
N GLU A 175 17.25 25.13 7.75
CA GLU A 175 16.98 25.95 6.56
C GLU A 175 16.71 25.10 5.31
N SER A 176 17.31 23.91 5.25
CA SER A 176 17.26 23.04 4.05
C SER A 176 16.27 21.86 4.17
N VAL A 177 15.88 21.42 5.37
CA VAL A 177 14.92 20.30 5.51
C VAL A 177 13.52 20.75 5.09
N ARG A 178 12.93 19.99 4.19
CA ARG A 178 11.55 20.17 3.71
C ARG A 178 10.61 19.09 4.24
N TRP A 179 11.14 17.88 4.48
CA TRP A 179 10.36 16.71 4.85
C TRP A 179 11.03 15.88 5.93
N PHE A 180 10.22 15.43 6.89
CA PHE A 180 10.56 14.41 7.88
C PHE A 180 9.90 13.10 7.45
N VAL A 181 10.70 12.07 7.20
CA VAL A 181 10.19 10.75 6.79
C VAL A 181 10.41 9.76 7.92
N MET A 182 9.33 9.15 8.39
CA MET A 182 9.34 8.13 9.43
C MET A 182 9.21 6.75 8.79
N GLY A 183 9.91 5.76 9.35
CA GLY A 183 9.69 4.34 9.06
C GLY A 183 10.30 3.45 10.14
N ASP A 184 9.88 2.18 10.19
CA ASP A 184 10.44 1.20 11.13
C ASP A 184 11.77 0.59 10.65
N ASP A 185 12.51 -0.02 11.56
CA ASP A 185 13.79 -0.69 11.29
C ASP A 185 13.71 -1.93 10.39
N ASP A 186 12.50 -2.43 10.08
CA ASP A 186 12.23 -3.43 9.05
C ASP A 186 11.40 -2.90 7.87
N THR A 187 11.41 -1.58 7.69
CA THR A 187 10.90 -0.89 6.50
C THR A 187 12.00 -0.68 5.48
N VAL A 188 11.70 -0.91 4.21
CA VAL A 188 12.63 -0.65 3.10
C VAL A 188 12.03 0.36 2.15
N PHE A 189 12.75 1.46 1.91
CA PHE A 189 12.33 2.53 1.01
C PHE A 189 13.01 2.44 -0.37
N VAL A 190 12.24 2.72 -1.42
CA VAL A 190 12.75 3.11 -2.74
C VAL A 190 12.84 4.64 -2.75
N THR A 191 13.98 5.14 -2.29
CA THR A 191 14.16 6.57 -1.99
C THR A 191 13.95 7.49 -3.18
N ASP A 192 14.31 7.06 -4.40
CA ASP A 192 14.03 7.84 -5.60
C ASP A 192 12.51 7.98 -5.87
N ASN A 193 11.72 6.96 -5.57
CA ASN A 193 10.26 7.01 -5.72
C ASN A 193 9.60 7.83 -4.61
N LEU A 194 10.12 7.76 -3.39
CA LEU A 194 9.74 8.66 -2.30
C LEU A 194 9.90 10.13 -2.72
N ILE A 195 11.05 10.50 -3.27
CA ILE A 195 11.29 11.87 -3.74
C ILE A 195 10.33 12.28 -4.85
N ARG A 196 10.05 11.39 -5.82
CA ARG A 196 9.03 11.65 -6.85
C ARG A 196 7.65 11.93 -6.25
N VAL A 197 7.28 11.21 -5.20
CA VAL A 197 6.01 11.45 -4.50
C VAL A 197 6.02 12.79 -3.78
N LEU A 198 7.08 13.13 -3.05
CA LEU A 198 7.15 14.38 -2.29
C LEU A 198 7.19 15.63 -3.18
N ARG A 199 7.77 15.53 -4.38
CA ARG A 199 7.78 16.62 -5.38
C ARG A 199 6.40 17.07 -5.85
N LYS A 200 5.36 16.26 -5.63
CA LYS A 200 3.98 16.61 -5.99
C LYS A 200 3.36 17.67 -5.08
N TYR A 201 3.97 17.90 -3.91
CA TYR A 201 3.39 18.69 -2.84
C TYR A 201 4.23 19.91 -2.52
N ASP A 202 3.57 21.06 -2.29
CA ASP A 202 4.23 22.26 -1.78
C ASP A 202 4.71 22.02 -0.34
N HIS A 203 6.01 21.87 -0.17
CA HIS A 203 6.61 21.60 1.14
C HIS A 203 6.47 22.77 2.14
N GLY A 204 6.06 23.96 1.68
CA GLY A 204 5.74 25.11 2.52
C GLY A 204 4.39 24.99 3.23
N GLN A 205 3.54 24.03 2.84
CA GLN A 205 2.26 23.76 3.49
C GLN A 205 2.34 22.59 4.47
N MET A 206 1.34 22.47 5.34
CA MET A 206 1.24 21.37 6.30
C MET A 206 0.67 20.10 5.64
N TYR A 207 1.54 19.13 5.37
CA TYR A 207 1.19 17.85 4.79
C TYR A 207 1.60 16.67 5.69
N TYR A 208 0.65 15.74 5.88
CA TYR A 208 0.86 14.42 6.46
C TYR A 208 0.59 13.36 5.39
N ILE A 209 1.64 12.79 4.81
CA ILE A 209 1.58 11.93 3.62
C ILE A 209 1.94 10.49 3.99
N GLY A 210 1.13 9.53 3.58
CA GLY A 210 1.41 8.11 3.79
C GLY A 210 0.26 7.25 3.31
N SER A 211 0.12 6.03 3.83
CA SER A 211 -0.99 5.15 3.46
C SER A 211 -1.57 4.38 4.63
N LEU A 212 -2.71 3.80 4.34
CA LEU A 212 -3.45 2.89 5.22
C LEU A 212 -2.82 1.51 5.24
N SER A 213 -3.27 0.68 6.17
CA SER A 213 -2.99 -0.75 6.15
C SER A 213 -3.76 -1.46 5.04
N GLU A 214 -3.16 -2.49 4.46
CA GLU A 214 -3.83 -3.45 3.58
C GLU A 214 -4.94 -4.24 4.29
N SER A 215 -4.97 -4.23 5.63
CA SER A 215 -5.96 -4.90 6.47
C SER A 215 -7.12 -3.98 6.84
N HIS A 216 -8.32 -4.28 6.34
CA HIS A 216 -9.56 -3.53 6.60
C HIS A 216 -9.84 -3.38 8.10
N LEU A 217 -9.67 -4.46 8.86
CA LEU A 217 -9.90 -4.48 10.30
C LEU A 217 -8.88 -3.64 11.06
N GLN A 218 -7.61 -3.62 10.65
CA GLN A 218 -6.62 -2.73 11.27
C GLN A 218 -7.06 -1.28 11.13
N ASN A 219 -7.54 -0.87 9.95
CA ASN A 219 -7.99 0.50 9.70
C ASN A 219 -9.26 0.87 10.50
N ILE A 220 -10.17 -0.10 10.73
CA ILE A 220 -11.34 0.11 11.60
C ILE A 220 -10.91 0.30 13.06
N PHE A 221 -9.98 -0.53 13.56
CA PHE A 221 -9.58 -0.50 14.96
C PHE A 221 -8.70 0.70 15.32
N PHE A 222 -7.93 1.23 14.36
CA PHE A 222 -7.07 2.39 14.56
C PHE A 222 -7.68 3.61 13.90
N SER A 223 -7.45 3.84 12.60
CA SER A 223 -8.09 4.93 11.87
C SER A 223 -7.87 4.83 10.36
N TYR A 224 -8.90 5.20 9.58
CA TYR A 224 -8.77 5.50 8.15
C TYR A 224 -8.12 6.86 7.85
N GLY A 225 -7.83 7.65 8.88
CA GLY A 225 -7.08 8.91 8.80
C GLY A 225 -5.63 8.80 9.28
N MET A 226 -5.13 7.60 9.54
CA MET A 226 -3.78 7.34 10.04
C MET A 226 -2.88 6.82 8.93
N ALA A 227 -1.70 7.43 8.74
CA ALA A 227 -0.63 6.75 8.03
C ALA A 227 0.00 5.71 8.96
N TYR A 228 0.11 4.48 8.50
CA TYR A 228 0.76 3.41 9.25
C TYR A 228 2.29 3.59 9.20
N GLY A 229 2.92 3.64 10.37
CA GLY A 229 4.33 3.98 10.56
C GLY A 229 5.28 2.95 9.95
N GLY A 230 4.93 1.67 10.00
CA GLY A 230 5.68 0.61 9.31
C GLY A 230 5.67 0.78 7.79
N GLY A 231 4.54 1.16 7.19
CA GLY A 231 4.49 1.55 5.79
C GLY A 231 5.30 2.80 5.49
N GLY A 232 5.62 3.59 6.51
CA GLY A 232 6.31 4.86 6.44
C GLY A 232 5.36 6.01 6.11
N PHE A 233 5.72 7.20 6.56
CA PHE A 233 5.01 8.43 6.27
C PHE A 233 5.95 9.62 6.21
N ALA A 234 5.52 10.69 5.55
CA ALA A 234 6.22 11.96 5.46
C ALA A 234 5.41 13.09 6.11
N ILE A 235 6.10 13.96 6.82
CA ILE A 235 5.55 15.19 7.41
C ILE A 235 6.35 16.36 6.86
N SER A 236 5.67 17.35 6.27
CA SER A 236 6.30 18.60 5.83
C SER A 236 6.92 19.37 7.00
N TYR A 237 7.97 20.13 6.77
CA TYR A 237 8.66 20.90 7.82
C TYR A 237 7.72 21.79 8.68
N PRO A 238 6.80 22.59 8.11
CA PRO A 238 5.88 23.41 8.91
C PRO A 238 5.01 22.57 9.86
N LEU A 239 4.55 21.40 9.39
CA LEU A 239 3.76 20.49 10.21
C LEU A 239 4.60 19.84 11.32
N ALA A 240 5.87 19.49 11.06
CA ALA A 240 6.76 18.98 12.09
C ALA A 240 6.99 20.03 13.20
N VAL A 241 7.16 21.30 12.83
CA VAL A 241 7.25 22.41 13.79
C VAL A 241 5.96 22.54 14.60
N ALA A 242 4.79 22.54 13.96
CA ALA A 242 3.50 22.61 14.64
C ALA A 242 3.29 21.43 15.61
N LEU A 243 3.57 20.20 15.15
CA LEU A 243 3.52 18.99 15.96
C LEU A 243 4.41 19.13 17.20
N SER A 244 5.67 19.56 17.04
CA SER A 244 6.63 19.66 18.15
C SER A 244 6.18 20.58 19.30
N LYS A 245 5.34 21.58 18.99
CA LYS A 245 4.81 22.55 19.98
C LYS A 245 3.64 21.99 20.80
N ILE A 246 2.95 20.97 20.30
CA ILE A 246 1.74 20.42 20.92
C ILE A 246 1.89 18.95 21.37
N GLN A 247 2.84 18.21 20.79
CA GLN A 247 2.86 16.75 20.81
C GLN A 247 2.83 16.18 22.22
N ASP A 248 3.63 16.71 23.14
CA ASP A 248 3.69 16.19 24.50
C ASP A 248 2.32 16.35 25.22
N ARG A 249 1.64 17.50 25.05
CA ARG A 249 0.29 17.73 25.60
C ARG A 249 -0.77 16.87 24.90
N CYS A 250 -0.64 16.65 23.60
CA CYS A 250 -1.51 15.76 22.83
C CYS A 250 -1.40 14.32 23.33
N ILE A 251 -0.18 13.76 23.46
CA ILE A 251 0.04 12.39 23.96
C ILE A 251 -0.58 12.20 25.34
N GLN A 252 -0.47 13.20 26.23
CA GLN A 252 -1.07 13.15 27.57
C GLN A 252 -2.61 13.05 27.55
N ARG A 253 -3.28 13.63 26.55
CA ARG A 253 -4.75 13.53 26.38
C ARG A 253 -5.20 12.16 25.87
N TYR A 254 -4.31 11.41 25.23
CA TYR A 254 -4.64 10.12 24.62
C TYR A 254 -3.87 8.93 25.23
N PRO A 255 -3.94 8.71 26.56
CA PRO A 255 -3.19 7.62 27.21
C PRO A 255 -3.69 6.23 26.82
N ALA A 256 -4.92 6.12 26.32
CA ALA A 256 -5.58 4.86 25.97
C ALA A 256 -5.27 4.36 24.55
N LEU A 257 -4.67 5.17 23.67
CA LEU A 257 -4.36 4.75 22.30
C LEU A 257 -3.33 3.62 22.27
N TYR A 258 -3.32 2.82 21.21
CA TYR A 258 -2.53 1.59 21.16
C TYR A 258 -1.06 1.82 20.79
N GLY A 259 -0.83 2.45 19.65
CA GLY A 259 0.48 2.54 19.01
C GLY A 259 1.03 3.97 18.94
N SER A 260 2.22 4.09 18.34
CA SER A 260 2.81 5.39 18.01
C SER A 260 1.99 6.12 16.96
N ASP A 261 1.56 5.39 15.94
CA ASP A 261 0.94 5.93 14.74
C ASP A 261 -0.44 6.49 15.06
N ASP A 262 -1.17 5.78 15.93
CA ASP A 262 -2.45 6.17 16.51
C ASP A 262 -2.33 7.52 17.26
N ARG A 263 -1.23 7.71 18.01
CA ARG A 263 -0.93 8.98 18.69
C ARG A 263 -0.54 10.09 17.72
N ILE A 264 0.26 9.77 16.69
CA ILE A 264 0.57 10.74 15.63
C ILE A 264 -0.73 11.20 14.98
N GLN A 265 -1.61 10.28 14.58
CA GLN A 265 -2.88 10.62 13.97
C GLN A 265 -3.77 11.46 14.88
N ALA A 266 -3.85 11.15 16.17
CA ALA A 266 -4.60 11.96 17.13
C ALA A 266 -4.06 13.41 17.19
N CYS A 267 -2.73 13.59 17.18
CA CYS A 267 -2.14 14.93 17.14
C CYS A 267 -2.37 15.64 15.80
N MET A 268 -2.38 14.90 14.67
CA MET A 268 -2.74 15.47 13.37
C MET A 268 -4.20 15.94 13.35
N ALA A 269 -5.11 15.19 13.99
CA ALA A 269 -6.51 15.58 14.13
C ALA A 269 -6.67 16.86 14.96
N GLU A 270 -5.90 17.04 16.04
CA GLU A 270 -5.89 18.28 16.83
C GLU A 270 -5.31 19.48 16.04
N LEU A 271 -4.37 19.23 15.14
CA LEU A 271 -3.83 20.24 14.23
C LEU A 271 -4.76 20.52 13.03
N GLY A 272 -5.81 19.72 12.84
CA GLY A 272 -6.71 19.83 11.70
C GLY A 272 -6.09 19.41 10.37
N VAL A 273 -5.03 18.60 10.38
CA VAL A 273 -4.32 18.16 9.17
C VAL A 273 -4.71 16.72 8.82
N PRO A 274 -5.39 16.48 7.69
CA PRO A 274 -5.79 15.14 7.30
C PRO A 274 -4.62 14.34 6.69
N LEU A 275 -4.80 13.02 6.62
CA LEU A 275 -3.93 12.15 5.84
C LEU A 275 -4.07 12.41 4.34
N THR A 276 -2.96 12.75 3.70
CA THR A 276 -2.80 12.70 2.25
C THR A 276 -2.37 11.30 1.84
N LYS A 277 -3.29 10.55 1.23
CA LYS A 277 -3.08 9.12 0.93
C LYS A 277 -2.25 8.91 -0.35
N GLU A 278 -1.13 8.21 -0.21
CA GLU A 278 -0.24 7.77 -1.29
C GLU A 278 -0.13 6.25 -1.31
N GLN A 279 -0.68 5.61 -2.35
CA GLN A 279 -0.82 4.15 -2.42
C GLN A 279 0.51 3.38 -2.49
N GLY A 280 1.63 4.08 -2.72
CA GLY A 280 2.96 3.48 -2.82
C GLY A 280 3.61 3.11 -1.48
N PHE A 281 3.05 3.60 -0.36
CA PHE A 281 3.49 3.22 0.98
C PHE A 281 2.74 1.97 1.42
N HIS A 282 3.47 0.90 1.76
CA HIS A 282 2.88 -0.39 2.09
C HIS A 282 3.25 -0.87 3.48
N GLN A 283 2.23 -0.96 4.34
CA GLN A 283 2.34 -1.56 5.67
C GLN A 283 2.44 -3.10 5.58
N TYR A 284 1.74 -3.71 4.63
CA TYR A 284 1.49 -5.14 4.50
C TYR A 284 1.24 -5.85 5.83
N ASP A 285 0.21 -5.43 6.56
CA ASP A 285 -0.35 -6.20 7.70
C ASP A 285 -1.07 -7.47 7.21
N VAL A 286 -0.28 -8.36 6.62
CA VAL A 286 -0.67 -9.65 6.07
C VAL A 286 0.40 -10.69 6.45
N TYR A 287 0.05 -11.96 6.38
CA TYR A 287 0.97 -13.07 6.63
C TYR A 287 1.22 -13.89 5.37
N GLY A 288 2.35 -14.59 5.34
CA GLY A 288 2.70 -15.52 4.26
C GLY A 288 3.30 -14.80 3.05
N ASN A 289 2.84 -15.16 1.86
CA ASN A 289 3.50 -14.82 0.62
C ASN A 289 2.93 -13.54 -0.05
N LEU A 290 3.75 -12.49 -0.13
CA LEU A 290 3.41 -11.20 -0.76
C LEU A 290 3.31 -11.23 -2.30
N PHE A 291 3.58 -12.37 -2.94
CA PHE A 291 3.67 -12.49 -4.39
C PHE A 291 2.51 -11.82 -5.14
N GLY A 292 1.26 -12.04 -4.74
CA GLY A 292 0.10 -11.44 -5.39
C GLY A 292 0.06 -9.91 -5.32
N LEU A 293 0.46 -9.32 -4.18
CA LEU A 293 0.50 -7.87 -3.97
C LEU A 293 1.60 -7.22 -4.79
N LEU A 294 2.77 -7.85 -4.85
CA LEU A 294 3.91 -7.33 -5.60
C LEU A 294 3.76 -7.55 -7.11
N ALA A 295 3.16 -8.67 -7.54
CA ALA A 295 2.98 -9.00 -8.95
C ALA A 295 1.85 -8.21 -9.65
N ALA A 296 0.90 -7.69 -8.86
CA ALA A 296 -0.19 -6.82 -9.31
C ALA A 296 -0.15 -5.49 -8.56
N HIS A 297 1.05 -4.92 -8.40
CA HIS A 297 1.24 -3.64 -7.72
C HIS A 297 0.40 -2.54 -8.41
N PRO A 298 -0.30 -1.67 -7.65
CA PRO A 298 -1.10 -0.58 -8.21
C PRO A 298 -0.29 0.38 -9.09
N VAL A 299 -1.00 1.15 -9.92
CA VAL A 299 -0.38 2.11 -10.86
C VAL A 299 0.05 3.38 -10.11
N THR A 300 1.11 3.24 -9.31
CA THR A 300 1.70 4.26 -8.44
C THR A 300 3.18 3.94 -8.26
N PRO A 301 4.06 4.91 -7.96
CA PRO A 301 5.43 4.58 -7.57
C PRO A 301 5.41 3.64 -6.37
N PHE A 302 6.17 2.54 -6.42
CA PHE A 302 6.40 1.71 -5.25
C PHE A 302 7.39 2.43 -4.32
N VAL A 303 6.95 2.88 -3.15
CA VAL A 303 7.72 3.75 -2.25
C VAL A 303 8.38 2.95 -1.13
N SER A 304 7.64 2.06 -0.48
CA SER A 304 8.14 1.31 0.68
C SER A 304 7.42 -0.02 0.86
N MET A 305 8.07 -0.94 1.58
CA MET A 305 7.43 -2.13 2.12
C MET A 305 7.85 -2.41 3.57
N HIS A 306 6.87 -2.85 4.33
CA HIS A 306 6.89 -3.46 5.65
C HIS A 306 5.92 -4.66 5.58
N HIS A 307 5.77 -5.63 6.48
CA HIS A 307 6.50 -5.97 7.70
C HIS A 307 7.41 -7.17 7.42
N LEU A 308 8.67 -6.91 7.02
CA LEU A 308 9.54 -7.92 6.40
C LEU A 308 9.80 -9.14 7.29
N ASP A 309 9.79 -8.98 8.61
CA ASP A 309 9.98 -10.09 9.55
C ASP A 309 8.79 -11.05 9.65
N VAL A 310 7.59 -10.61 9.24
CA VAL A 310 6.35 -11.39 9.33
C VAL A 310 6.09 -12.20 8.06
N VAL A 311 6.42 -11.62 6.91
CA VAL A 311 6.13 -12.19 5.58
C VAL A 311 7.23 -13.13 5.10
N GLU A 312 6.93 -13.98 4.13
CA GLU A 312 7.92 -14.83 3.46
C GLU A 312 8.92 -14.00 2.63
N PRO A 313 10.15 -14.49 2.35
CA PRO A 313 11.04 -13.87 1.38
C PRO A 313 10.36 -13.68 0.02
N ILE A 314 10.50 -12.49 -0.57
CA ILE A 314 9.77 -12.16 -1.82
C ILE A 314 10.27 -12.97 -3.03
N PHE A 315 11.52 -13.47 -2.96
CA PHE A 315 12.09 -14.38 -3.93
C PHE A 315 12.34 -15.76 -3.28
N PRO A 316 12.14 -16.86 -4.01
CA PRO A 316 12.33 -18.21 -3.48
C PRO A 316 13.80 -18.53 -3.17
N ASN A 317 14.03 -19.51 -2.29
CA ASN A 317 15.34 -20.09 -1.97
C ASN A 317 16.38 -19.08 -1.47
N MET A 318 15.96 -18.03 -0.77
CA MET A 318 16.85 -17.09 -0.13
C MET A 318 16.26 -16.48 1.14
N THR A 319 17.09 -15.85 1.96
CA THR A 319 16.64 -15.14 3.16
C THR A 319 15.91 -13.85 2.80
N ARG A 320 15.12 -13.30 3.73
CA ARG A 320 14.41 -12.01 3.57
C ARG A 320 15.35 -10.90 3.13
N VAL A 321 16.45 -10.69 3.86
CA VAL A 321 17.49 -9.68 3.53
C VAL A 321 18.04 -9.89 2.12
N ARG A 322 18.41 -11.13 1.74
CA ARG A 322 18.91 -11.43 0.38
C ARG A 322 17.84 -11.17 -0.69
N SER A 323 16.58 -11.47 -0.40
CA SER A 323 15.46 -11.23 -1.33
C SER A 323 15.24 -9.74 -1.61
N ILE A 324 15.29 -8.90 -0.59
CA ILE A 324 15.20 -7.45 -0.76
C ILE A 324 16.45 -6.92 -1.46
N LYS A 325 17.65 -7.38 -1.07
CA LYS A 325 18.90 -6.99 -1.74
C LYS A 325 18.85 -7.32 -3.24
N LYS A 326 18.26 -8.44 -3.64
CA LYS A 326 18.06 -8.82 -5.04
C LYS A 326 17.13 -7.86 -5.79
N LEU A 327 16.07 -7.37 -5.15
CA LEU A 327 15.16 -6.37 -5.74
C LEU A 327 15.86 -5.03 -6.04
N THR A 328 16.99 -4.73 -5.38
CA THR A 328 17.76 -3.50 -5.66
C THR A 328 18.41 -3.49 -7.04
N THR A 329 18.62 -4.65 -7.69
CA THR A 329 19.23 -4.72 -9.02
C THR A 329 18.40 -3.98 -10.07
N PRO A 330 17.12 -4.32 -10.32
CA PRO A 330 16.28 -3.57 -11.25
C PRO A 330 15.95 -2.16 -10.74
N MET A 331 15.83 -1.98 -9.42
CA MET A 331 15.58 -0.66 -8.80
C MET A 331 16.63 0.38 -9.19
N LYS A 332 17.92 -0.02 -9.26
CA LYS A 332 19.02 0.86 -9.67
C LYS A 332 19.01 1.21 -11.16
N LEU A 333 18.32 0.42 -11.99
CA LEU A 333 18.23 0.63 -13.43
C LEU A 333 17.05 1.54 -13.79
N ASP A 334 15.91 1.36 -13.12
CA ASP A 334 14.71 2.18 -13.30
C ASP A 334 13.76 2.04 -12.10
N SER A 335 13.99 2.83 -11.05
CA SER A 335 13.15 2.82 -9.85
C SER A 335 11.68 3.17 -10.13
N ALA A 336 11.42 4.02 -11.13
CA ALA A 336 10.08 4.44 -11.48
C ALA A 336 9.22 3.28 -12.04
N GLY A 337 9.84 2.34 -12.78
CA GLY A 337 9.18 1.17 -13.34
C GLY A 337 9.11 -0.05 -12.41
N LEU A 338 9.71 0.01 -11.21
CA LEU A 338 9.82 -1.14 -10.30
C LEU A 338 8.44 -1.66 -9.87
N LEU A 339 8.24 -2.98 -9.95
CA LEU A 339 7.00 -3.71 -9.67
C LEU A 339 5.80 -3.35 -10.57
N GLN A 340 5.94 -2.40 -11.50
CA GLN A 340 4.82 -1.99 -12.33
C GLN A 340 4.31 -3.14 -13.18
N GLN A 341 3.01 -3.40 -13.06
CA GLN A 341 2.34 -4.45 -13.80
C GLN A 341 2.06 -4.01 -15.24
N SER A 342 2.39 -4.87 -16.20
CA SER A 342 1.99 -4.74 -17.60
C SER A 342 1.38 -6.06 -18.06
N ILE A 343 0.30 -6.00 -18.85
CA ILE A 343 -0.46 -7.18 -19.27
C ILE A 343 -0.43 -7.27 -20.79
N CYS A 344 -0.17 -8.46 -21.31
CA CYS A 344 -0.09 -8.74 -22.74
C CYS A 344 -0.56 -10.15 -23.05
N TYR A 345 -0.86 -10.38 -24.33
CA TYR A 345 -1.41 -11.64 -24.80
C TYR A 345 -0.54 -12.23 -25.92
N ASP A 346 -0.27 -13.53 -25.84
CA ASP A 346 0.17 -14.31 -27.00
C ASP A 346 -1.10 -14.86 -27.67
N LYS A 347 -1.56 -14.15 -28.70
CA LYS A 347 -2.83 -14.45 -29.38
C LYS A 347 -2.83 -15.83 -30.04
N TYR A 348 -1.70 -16.24 -30.60
CA TYR A 348 -1.59 -17.52 -31.30
C TYR A 348 -1.67 -18.71 -30.33
N LYS A 349 -1.14 -18.54 -29.12
CA LYS A 349 -1.15 -19.60 -28.10
C LYS A 349 -2.28 -19.47 -27.09
N SER A 350 -3.08 -18.40 -27.20
CA SER A 350 -4.12 -18.03 -26.23
C SER A 350 -3.58 -17.96 -24.80
N TRP A 351 -2.48 -17.23 -24.60
CA TRP A 351 -1.88 -17.03 -23.27
C TRP A 351 -2.05 -15.59 -22.80
N THR A 352 -2.28 -15.44 -21.50
CA THR A 352 -2.15 -14.15 -20.81
C THR A 352 -0.80 -14.09 -20.12
N VAL A 353 -0.07 -13.00 -20.31
CA VAL A 353 1.22 -12.73 -19.68
C VAL A 353 1.10 -11.48 -18.82
N SER A 354 1.37 -11.63 -17.52
CA SER A 354 1.45 -10.52 -16.56
C SER A 354 2.89 -10.30 -16.17
N VAL A 355 3.42 -9.13 -16.46
CA VAL A 355 4.80 -8.73 -16.16
C VAL A 355 4.78 -7.75 -14.99
N SER A 356 5.33 -8.14 -13.85
CA SER A 356 5.71 -7.21 -12.78
C SER A 356 7.19 -6.92 -12.91
N TRP A 357 7.54 -5.81 -13.54
CA TRP A 357 8.92 -5.55 -13.96
C TRP A 357 9.88 -5.49 -12.76
N GLY A 358 11.01 -6.20 -12.87
CA GLY A 358 12.02 -6.33 -11.81
C GLY A 358 11.70 -7.37 -10.73
N TYR A 359 10.55 -8.06 -10.81
CA TYR A 359 10.15 -9.04 -9.80
C TYR A 359 9.78 -10.39 -10.38
N ALA A 360 8.61 -10.50 -10.99
CA ALA A 360 8.08 -11.78 -11.45
C ALA A 360 7.16 -11.63 -12.67
N ILE A 361 7.06 -12.72 -13.44
CA ILE A 361 6.17 -12.84 -14.59
C ILE A 361 5.29 -14.07 -14.40
N GLN A 362 4.00 -13.91 -14.69
CA GLN A 362 3.04 -14.99 -14.70
C GLN A 362 2.55 -15.24 -16.12
N VAL A 363 2.63 -16.48 -16.58
CA VAL A 363 2.07 -16.93 -17.86
C VAL A 363 0.89 -17.85 -17.56
N PHE A 364 -0.30 -17.43 -17.98
CA PHE A 364 -1.54 -18.17 -17.81
C PHE A 364 -1.96 -18.80 -19.13
N ARG A 365 -2.57 -19.98 -19.05
CA ARG A 365 -3.39 -20.51 -20.13
C ARG A 365 -4.71 -19.75 -20.18
N GLY A 366 -5.15 -19.38 -21.37
CA GLY A 366 -6.38 -18.64 -21.59
C GLY A 366 -6.19 -17.13 -21.52
N SER A 367 -7.23 -16.41 -21.94
CA SER A 367 -7.30 -14.96 -21.99
C SER A 367 -8.03 -14.43 -20.76
N PHE A 368 -7.30 -13.80 -19.84
CA PHE A 368 -7.87 -13.11 -18.68
C PHE A 368 -8.00 -11.62 -18.98
N SER A 369 -9.09 -11.00 -18.56
CA SER A 369 -9.28 -9.56 -18.75
C SER A 369 -8.28 -8.76 -17.91
N PRO A 370 -7.90 -7.54 -18.31
CA PRO A 370 -7.05 -6.69 -17.48
C PRO A 370 -7.64 -6.41 -16.10
N ARG A 371 -8.97 -6.30 -16.02
CA ARG A 371 -9.73 -6.13 -14.77
C ARG A 371 -9.54 -7.30 -13.81
N GLU A 372 -9.43 -8.52 -14.32
CA GLU A 372 -9.11 -9.69 -13.48
C GLU A 372 -7.64 -9.75 -13.11
N MET A 373 -6.77 -9.33 -14.02
CA MET A 373 -5.32 -9.42 -13.84
C MET A 373 -4.76 -8.38 -12.88
N GLU A 374 -5.40 -7.21 -12.77
CA GLU A 374 -5.02 -6.15 -11.82
C GLU A 374 -5.45 -6.43 -10.39
N MET A 375 -6.36 -7.38 -10.18
CA MET A 375 -6.69 -7.85 -8.84
C MET A 375 -5.56 -8.78 -8.35
N PRO A 376 -4.89 -8.46 -7.23
CA PRO A 376 -3.83 -9.30 -6.69
C PRO A 376 -4.36 -10.69 -6.36
N SER A 377 -3.63 -11.73 -6.80
CA SER A 377 -3.93 -13.10 -6.41
C SER A 377 -3.78 -13.26 -4.89
N ARG A 378 -4.73 -13.94 -4.25
CA ARG A 378 -4.69 -14.17 -2.80
C ARG A 378 -3.63 -15.22 -2.40
N THR A 379 -2.37 -14.81 -2.35
CA THR A 379 -1.22 -15.62 -1.91
C THR A 379 -0.85 -15.41 -0.44
N PHE A 380 -1.55 -14.50 0.24
CA PHE A 380 -1.32 -14.06 1.60
C PHE A 380 -2.58 -14.28 2.45
N LEU A 381 -2.39 -14.28 3.76
CA LEU A 381 -3.44 -14.31 4.78
C LEU A 381 -3.59 -12.91 5.38
N ASN A 382 -4.78 -12.58 5.89
CA ASN A 382 -4.99 -11.32 6.60
C ASN A 382 -4.22 -11.29 7.94
N TRP A 383 -4.20 -10.14 8.61
CA TRP A 383 -3.52 -9.95 9.90
C TRP A 383 -3.96 -10.93 11.00
N TYR A 384 -5.16 -11.49 10.90
CA TYR A 384 -5.68 -12.50 11.83
C TYR A 384 -5.43 -13.95 11.35
N LYS A 385 -4.52 -14.11 10.39
CA LYS A 385 -4.11 -15.40 9.79
C LYS A 385 -5.26 -16.18 9.16
N LYS A 386 -6.26 -15.47 8.60
CA LYS A 386 -7.37 -16.07 7.86
C LYS A 386 -7.29 -15.75 6.37
N ALA A 387 -7.73 -16.69 5.53
CA ALA A 387 -7.82 -16.52 4.08
C ALA A 387 -9.14 -15.85 3.63
N ASP A 388 -9.64 -14.91 4.42
CA ASP A 388 -10.89 -14.17 4.17
C ASP A 388 -10.63 -12.96 3.27
N TYR A 389 -11.43 -12.82 2.23
CA TYR A 389 -11.30 -11.75 1.23
C TYR A 389 -11.94 -10.44 1.64
N THR A 390 -12.89 -10.46 2.58
CA THR A 390 -13.56 -9.25 3.07
C THR A 390 -12.71 -8.47 4.07
N ALA A 391 -11.58 -9.04 4.49
CA ALA A 391 -10.68 -8.44 5.47
C ALA A 391 -9.67 -7.44 4.87
N TYR A 392 -9.70 -7.17 3.56
CA TYR A 392 -8.75 -6.29 2.88
C TYR A 392 -9.39 -4.98 2.42
N THR A 393 -8.60 -3.91 2.32
CA THR A 393 -9.06 -2.61 1.81
C THR A 393 -9.14 -2.52 0.28
N PHE A 394 -8.99 -3.66 -0.40
CA PHE A 394 -8.97 -3.78 -1.86
C PHE A 394 -9.48 -5.17 -2.28
N ASN A 395 -9.86 -5.29 -3.56
CA ASN A 395 -10.33 -6.54 -4.13
C ASN A 395 -9.17 -7.52 -4.37
N THR A 396 -9.37 -8.80 -4.03
CA THR A 396 -8.40 -9.86 -4.32
C THR A 396 -8.98 -10.86 -5.29
N ARG A 397 -8.16 -11.33 -6.23
CA ARG A 397 -8.54 -12.42 -7.12
C ARG A 397 -8.49 -13.76 -6.35
N PRO A 398 -9.56 -14.56 -6.38
CA PRO A 398 -9.57 -15.86 -5.73
C PRO A 398 -8.52 -16.80 -6.35
N VAL A 399 -8.05 -17.76 -5.56
CA VAL A 399 -7.24 -18.86 -6.08
C VAL A 399 -8.14 -19.70 -7.00
N SER A 400 -7.77 -19.80 -8.29
CA SER A 400 -8.56 -20.56 -9.24
C SER A 400 -8.64 -22.03 -8.82
N ARG A 401 -9.85 -22.58 -8.88
CA ARG A 401 -10.11 -24.02 -8.68
C ARG A 401 -9.81 -24.85 -9.93
N ASN A 402 -9.71 -24.21 -11.09
CA ASN A 402 -9.42 -24.90 -12.34
C ASN A 402 -7.90 -25.18 -12.44
N PRO A 403 -7.48 -26.46 -12.50
CA PRO A 403 -6.07 -26.84 -12.60
C PRO A 403 -5.32 -26.19 -13.77
N CYS A 404 -6.00 -25.99 -14.90
CA CYS A 404 -5.42 -25.40 -16.11
C CYS A 404 -5.06 -23.92 -15.95
N GLN A 405 -5.75 -23.20 -15.07
CA GLN A 405 -5.57 -21.78 -14.81
C GLN A 405 -4.44 -21.48 -13.81
N LYS A 406 -3.78 -22.50 -13.25
CA LYS A 406 -2.57 -22.30 -12.45
C LYS A 406 -1.48 -21.65 -13.31
N PRO A 407 -0.96 -20.46 -12.96
CA PRO A 407 0.05 -19.79 -13.76
C PRO A 407 1.41 -20.47 -13.65
N PHE A 408 2.17 -20.39 -14.73
CA PHE A 408 3.61 -20.62 -14.70
C PHE A 408 4.28 -19.33 -14.23
N VAL A 409 5.03 -19.41 -13.14
CA VAL A 409 5.70 -18.26 -12.53
C VAL A 409 7.18 -18.24 -12.88
N PHE A 410 7.69 -17.08 -13.23
CA PHE A 410 9.10 -16.83 -13.54
C PHE A 410 9.57 -15.68 -12.65
N TYR A 411 10.63 -15.90 -11.87
CA TYR A 411 11.22 -14.85 -11.03
C TYR A 411 12.41 -14.24 -11.73
N MET A 412 12.63 -12.94 -11.52
CA MET A 412 13.80 -12.25 -12.07
C MET A 412 15.08 -12.97 -11.62
N SER A 413 15.90 -13.40 -12.57
CA SER A 413 17.23 -13.96 -12.34
C SER A 413 18.30 -12.87 -12.39
N GLY A 414 18.17 -11.93 -13.32
CA GLY A 414 19.09 -10.79 -13.47
C GLY A 414 18.49 -9.65 -14.30
N ALA A 415 19.11 -8.47 -14.20
CA ALA A 415 18.77 -7.31 -15.02
C ALA A 415 20.04 -6.50 -15.29
N LYS A 416 20.16 -5.97 -16.50
CA LYS A 416 21.26 -5.11 -16.94
C LYS A 416 20.77 -4.02 -17.87
N PHE A 417 21.53 -2.94 -17.96
CA PHE A 417 21.32 -1.93 -18.98
C PHE A 417 22.16 -2.26 -20.21
N ASP A 418 21.51 -2.39 -21.36
CA ASP A 418 22.17 -2.55 -22.65
C ASP A 418 22.42 -1.18 -23.27
N LYS A 419 23.70 -0.81 -23.39
CA LYS A 419 24.12 0.51 -23.89
C LYS A 419 23.83 0.69 -25.38
N GLN A 420 23.89 -0.37 -26.18
CA GLN A 420 23.68 -0.28 -27.63
C GLN A 420 22.20 -0.06 -27.94
N LEU A 421 21.33 -0.76 -27.21
CA LEU A 421 19.87 -0.65 -27.36
C LEU A 421 19.25 0.49 -26.54
N ASN A 422 20.05 1.14 -25.68
CA ASN A 422 19.59 2.15 -24.72
C ASN A 422 18.34 1.68 -23.93
N THR A 423 18.41 0.44 -23.43
CA THR A 423 17.26 -0.24 -22.81
C THR A 423 17.70 -1.16 -21.68
N THR A 424 16.81 -1.41 -20.71
CA THR A 424 17.05 -2.48 -19.75
C THR A 424 16.68 -3.81 -20.37
N VAL A 425 17.50 -4.82 -20.10
CA VAL A 425 17.26 -6.22 -20.45
C VAL A 425 17.21 -6.99 -19.13
N SER A 426 16.06 -7.58 -18.84
CA SER A 426 15.85 -8.38 -17.63
C SER A 426 15.47 -9.80 -18.00
N GLU A 427 16.07 -10.75 -17.28
CA GLU A 427 15.84 -12.19 -17.46
C GLU A 427 15.07 -12.75 -16.27
N TYR A 428 14.15 -13.65 -16.56
CA TYR A 428 13.29 -14.30 -15.58
C TYR A 428 13.34 -15.81 -15.80
N THR A 429 13.69 -16.55 -14.76
CA THR A 429 13.82 -18.01 -14.80
C THR A 429 12.60 -18.65 -14.17
N ARG A 430 12.15 -19.75 -14.78
CA ARG A 430 10.98 -20.49 -14.31
C ARG A 430 11.14 -20.99 -12.89
N HIS A 431 10.15 -20.70 -12.04
CA HIS A 431 9.97 -21.38 -10.78
C HIS A 431 9.39 -22.77 -11.05
N ARG A 432 10.22 -23.79 -10.87
CA ARG A 432 9.81 -25.19 -11.06
C ARG A 432 9.04 -25.70 -9.85
N VAL A 433 7.72 -25.59 -9.93
CA VAL A 433 6.78 -26.27 -9.02
C VAL A 433 5.93 -27.29 -9.80
N PRO A 434 5.44 -28.35 -9.14
CA PRO A 434 4.48 -29.27 -9.75
C PRO A 434 3.28 -28.50 -10.31
N HIS A 435 2.98 -28.73 -11.59
CA HIS A 435 1.78 -28.21 -12.23
C HIS A 435 0.78 -29.37 -12.37
N PRO A 436 -0.49 -29.15 -12.01
CA PRO A 436 -1.49 -30.19 -12.15
C PRO A 436 -1.73 -30.48 -13.64
N ALA A 437 -2.21 -31.69 -13.93
CA ALA A 437 -2.61 -32.06 -15.28
C ALA A 437 -3.70 -31.10 -15.78
N CYS A 438 -3.59 -30.70 -17.04
CA CYS A 438 -4.54 -29.81 -17.69
C CYS A 438 -5.10 -30.51 -18.94
N ARG A 439 -6.42 -30.52 -19.07
CA ARG A 439 -7.15 -31.17 -20.18
C ARG A 439 -7.49 -30.21 -21.32
N TRP A 440 -7.15 -28.93 -21.22
CA TRP A 440 -7.39 -27.98 -22.29
C TRP A 440 -6.50 -28.29 -23.49
N GLU A 441 -7.11 -28.43 -24.66
CA GLU A 441 -6.43 -28.60 -25.94
C GLU A 441 -5.83 -27.27 -26.40
N MET A 442 -4.66 -26.94 -25.87
CA MET A 442 -3.96 -25.71 -26.22
C MET A 442 -2.45 -25.82 -25.99
N THR A 443 -1.69 -24.91 -26.58
CA THR A 443 -0.24 -24.88 -26.40
C THR A 443 0.11 -24.72 -24.92
N ASN A 444 0.98 -25.60 -24.42
CA ASN A 444 1.37 -25.63 -23.02
C ASN A 444 2.54 -24.65 -22.78
N PRO A 445 2.40 -23.64 -21.89
CA PRO A 445 3.51 -22.76 -21.52
C PRO A 445 4.67 -23.48 -20.80
N GLY A 446 4.47 -24.73 -20.41
CA GLY A 446 5.46 -25.58 -19.76
C GLY A 446 6.72 -25.91 -20.57
N GLY A 447 6.79 -25.53 -21.85
CA GLY A 447 8.05 -25.55 -22.62
C GLY A 447 8.97 -24.36 -22.36
N ILE A 448 8.45 -23.26 -21.78
CA ILE A 448 9.23 -22.05 -21.53
C ILE A 448 10.08 -22.24 -20.26
N ASN A 449 11.37 -21.91 -20.36
CA ASN A 449 12.29 -21.91 -19.23
C ASN A 449 12.74 -20.50 -18.83
N THR A 450 12.83 -19.60 -19.82
CA THR A 450 13.33 -18.24 -19.65
C THR A 450 12.38 -17.25 -20.30
N ILE A 451 12.19 -16.10 -19.66
CA ILE A 451 11.54 -14.93 -20.26
C ILE A 451 12.52 -13.78 -20.24
N VAL A 452 12.64 -13.06 -21.36
CA VAL A 452 13.47 -11.86 -21.47
C VAL A 452 12.57 -10.67 -21.73
N VAL A 453 12.72 -9.62 -20.91
CA VAL A 453 11.96 -8.38 -21.02
C VAL A 453 12.89 -7.23 -21.38
N TYR A 454 12.61 -6.59 -22.51
CA TYR A 454 13.15 -5.30 -22.89
C TYR A 454 12.26 -4.19 -22.33
N LYS A 455 12.86 -3.23 -21.63
CA LYS A 455 12.15 -2.05 -21.14
C LYS A 455 13.07 -0.83 -21.16
N LYS A 456 12.69 0.21 -21.90
CA LYS A 456 13.40 1.49 -21.84
C LYS A 456 13.19 2.12 -20.45
N PRO A 457 14.25 2.55 -19.73
CA PRO A 457 14.10 3.32 -18.50
C PRO A 457 13.24 4.56 -18.74
N ASP A 458 12.40 4.90 -17.77
CA ASP A 458 11.59 6.11 -17.82
C ASP A 458 11.54 6.79 -16.45
N PRO A 459 12.58 7.59 -16.10
CA PRO A 459 12.64 8.27 -14.81
C PRO A 459 11.48 9.24 -14.55
N HIS A 460 10.82 9.70 -15.63
CA HIS A 460 9.72 10.66 -15.66
C HIS A 460 8.36 9.97 -15.84
N LEU A 461 8.27 8.65 -15.55
CA LEU A 461 7.02 7.90 -15.64
C LEU A 461 5.87 8.57 -14.86
N TRP A 462 6.20 9.12 -13.69
CA TRP A 462 5.26 9.67 -12.72
C TRP A 462 5.04 11.18 -12.82
N ASP A 463 5.70 11.84 -13.77
CA ASP A 463 5.48 13.26 -14.09
C ASP A 463 4.24 13.44 -14.99
N ARG A 464 3.68 12.32 -15.47
CA ARG A 464 2.47 12.25 -16.30
C ARG A 464 1.34 11.60 -15.52
N SER A 465 0.12 11.73 -16.03
CA SER A 465 -1.05 11.01 -15.51
C SER A 465 -0.77 9.51 -15.36
N PRO A 466 -1.00 8.90 -14.19
CA PRO A 466 -0.70 7.48 -13.96
C PRO A 466 -1.37 6.57 -14.99
N ARG A 467 -0.55 5.77 -15.68
CA ARG A 467 -1.01 4.76 -16.65
C ARG A 467 -0.02 3.62 -16.70
N ARG A 468 -0.52 2.37 -16.74
CA ARG A 468 0.33 1.19 -16.95
C ARG A 468 1.08 1.29 -18.28
N ASN A 469 2.30 0.80 -18.29
CA ASN A 469 3.01 0.54 -19.54
C ASN A 469 2.33 -0.59 -20.32
N CYS A 470 2.40 -0.50 -21.65
CA CYS A 470 1.90 -1.52 -22.55
C CYS A 470 2.95 -2.61 -22.75
N CYS A 471 2.49 -3.86 -22.74
CA CYS A 471 3.31 -5.05 -22.95
C CYS A 471 3.05 -5.65 -24.34
N ARG A 472 4.09 -6.18 -24.98
CA ARG A 472 4.02 -6.82 -26.31
C ARG A 472 4.85 -8.08 -26.33
N VAL A 473 4.23 -9.22 -26.66
CA VAL A 473 4.94 -10.48 -26.89
C VAL A 473 5.63 -10.41 -28.26
N LEU A 474 6.92 -10.68 -28.30
CA LEU A 474 7.72 -10.67 -29.52
C LEU A 474 7.76 -12.07 -30.13
N GLN A 475 7.48 -12.17 -31.43
CA GLN A 475 7.56 -13.45 -32.16
C GLN A 475 9.02 -13.83 -32.37
N THR A 476 9.43 -15.01 -31.90
CA THR A 476 10.80 -15.51 -32.08
C THR A 476 10.81 -17.01 -32.36
N LYS A 477 11.86 -17.48 -33.05
CA LYS A 477 12.03 -18.89 -33.45
C LYS A 477 12.54 -19.82 -32.31
N ARG A 478 12.91 -19.28 -31.13
CA ARG A 478 13.47 -20.08 -30.03
C ARG A 478 12.36 -20.61 -29.13
N ASN A 479 12.09 -21.92 -29.21
CA ASN A 479 10.95 -22.54 -28.55
C ASN A 479 10.95 -22.49 -27.00
N ASN A 480 12.10 -22.30 -26.34
CA ASN A 480 12.21 -22.33 -24.87
C ASN A 480 12.27 -20.96 -24.19
N THR A 481 12.27 -19.87 -24.96
CA THR A 481 12.44 -18.50 -24.46
C THR A 481 11.32 -17.59 -24.96
N LEU A 482 10.63 -16.92 -24.04
CA LEU A 482 9.63 -15.90 -24.40
C LEU A 482 10.27 -14.52 -24.34
N TRP A 483 10.07 -13.71 -25.38
CA TRP A 483 10.63 -12.37 -25.47
C TRP A 483 9.50 -11.35 -25.40
N ILE A 484 9.69 -10.31 -24.58
CA ILE A 484 8.65 -9.34 -24.28
C ILE A 484 9.24 -7.94 -24.35
N ASN A 485 8.49 -7.00 -24.92
CA ASN A 485 8.77 -5.57 -24.84
C ASN A 485 7.73 -4.88 -23.94
N VAL A 486 8.19 -4.17 -22.93
CA VAL A 486 7.37 -3.30 -22.07
C VAL A 486 7.80 -1.86 -22.27
N GLY A 487 6.84 -0.97 -22.48
CA GLY A 487 7.12 0.47 -22.59
C GLY A 487 5.85 1.31 -22.65
N VAL A 488 6.02 2.61 -22.86
CA VAL A 488 4.90 3.54 -22.99
C VAL A 488 3.93 3.03 -24.07
N CYS A 489 2.63 3.15 -23.77
CA CYS A 489 1.57 2.80 -24.71
C CYS A 489 1.61 3.75 -25.92
N ARG A 490 1.44 3.19 -27.12
CA ARG A 490 1.27 3.95 -28.36
C ARG A 490 -0.09 4.64 -28.35
N ALA A 491 -0.25 5.64 -29.21
CA ALA A 491 -1.55 6.27 -29.44
C ALA A 491 -2.60 5.20 -29.81
N GLY A 492 -3.74 5.22 -29.13
CA GLY A 492 -4.82 4.23 -29.31
C GLY A 492 -4.54 2.81 -28.81
N GLU A 493 -3.37 2.53 -28.24
CA GLU A 493 -3.05 1.18 -27.76
C GLU A 493 -3.80 0.86 -26.47
N VAL A 494 -4.56 -0.23 -26.51
CA VAL A 494 -5.32 -0.76 -25.39
C VAL A 494 -4.93 -2.21 -25.14
N THR A 495 -5.00 -2.63 -23.87
CA THR A 495 -4.89 -4.04 -23.50
C THR A 495 -6.29 -4.62 -23.51
N GLU A 496 -6.68 -5.28 -24.59
CA GLU A 496 -8.00 -5.91 -24.72
C GLU A 496 -7.86 -7.41 -24.99
N VAL A 497 -8.78 -8.17 -24.41
CA VAL A 497 -9.01 -9.56 -24.82
C VAL A 497 -9.81 -9.48 -26.12
N LYS A 498 -9.28 -10.06 -27.20
CA LYS A 498 -10.03 -10.24 -28.45
C LYS A 498 -10.69 -11.61 -28.46
#